data_AF-A0A0K1F4R2-F1
#
_entry.id   AF-A0A0K1F4R2-F1
#
_cell.length_a   1.000
_cell.length_b   1.000
_cell.length_c   1.000
_cell.angle_alpha   90.00
_cell.angle_beta   90.00
_cell.angle_gamma   90.00
#
_symmetry.space_group_name_H-M   'P 1'
#
loop_
_entity.id
_entity.type
_entity.pdbx_description
1 polymer ?
#
loop_
_entity_poly.entity_id
_entity_poly.type
_entity_poly.pdbx_seq_one_letter_code
_entity_poly.pdbx_strand_id
1 'polypeptide(L)'
;MSGFPSRTRYANLTDQELNMVFSTGHWERPDMGFEERLEACQELEMRLADRDGTIPRTVIGEDMPNRAYGYQQGGIIALNAHMLQDGAFKPAYDEQRMAQADPIPVLAPNWMIYDTVCHEHQHCVQHDEGRSQGSAYIEPSSEYSLYRIQPCEREAFEAGERGTSRALADVRKVTGVKDPNQEDYYAVNSTYTYKDALRQAQEHYQDPDIQQAVDTVVNDYRDGVSRSYQTSGERAVAQVLDSQMAQGREQGNEAQYQPGARQTVDDAIPLWEDEPSSGRDNSSLTWERPRENDRHQGMGM
;
A
#
# COMPACT_ATOMS: atom_id res chain seq x y z
N MET A 1 5.73 6.06 30.84
CA MET A 1 4.96 7.22 30.36
C MET A 1 5.12 7.26 28.85
N SER A 2 4.19 6.65 28.11
CA SER A 2 4.19 6.62 26.65
C SER A 2 3.58 7.92 26.14
N GLY A 3 4.43 8.81 25.64
CA GLY A 3 4.01 10.10 25.08
C GLY A 3 3.37 9.91 23.71
N PHE A 4 2.10 9.49 23.68
CA PHE A 4 1.27 9.75 22.52
C PHE A 4 0.92 11.23 22.53
N PRO A 5 1.10 11.97 21.41
CA PRO A 5 0.57 13.32 21.33
C PRO A 5 -0.95 13.21 21.48
N SER A 6 -1.48 13.73 22.59
CA SER A 6 -2.89 13.59 22.97
C SER A 6 -3.86 14.33 22.04
N ARG A 7 -3.35 14.99 20.99
CA ARG A 7 -4.09 15.78 20.01
C ARG A 7 -3.21 16.13 18.82
N THR A 8 -3.60 15.74 17.61
CA THR A 8 -3.04 16.29 16.36
C THR A 8 -3.64 17.66 16.09
N ARG A 9 -3.14 18.40 15.09
CA ARG A 9 -3.80 19.62 14.60
C ARG A 9 -5.23 19.41 14.11
N TYR A 10 -5.57 18.18 13.71
CA TYR A 10 -6.85 17.83 13.10
C TYR A 10 -7.87 17.26 14.08
N ALA A 11 -7.52 17.15 15.36
CA ALA A 11 -8.36 16.55 16.38
C ALA A 11 -9.71 17.26 16.66
N ASN A 12 -9.90 18.47 16.12
CA ASN A 12 -11.17 19.19 16.23
C ASN A 12 -12.02 19.10 14.95
N LEU A 13 -11.51 18.45 13.89
CA LEU A 13 -12.26 18.19 12.67
C LEU A 13 -13.25 17.04 12.89
N THR A 14 -14.39 17.10 12.23
CA THR A 14 -15.26 15.92 12.02
C THR A 14 -14.60 14.91 11.08
N ASP A 15 -15.13 13.69 10.96
CA ASP A 15 -14.59 12.67 10.04
C ASP A 15 -14.62 13.15 8.59
N GLN A 16 -15.69 13.84 8.20
CA GLN A 16 -15.83 14.39 6.87
C GLN A 16 -14.80 15.50 6.61
N GLU A 17 -14.56 16.36 7.59
CA GLU A 17 -13.54 17.41 7.47
C GLU A 17 -12.12 16.82 7.46
N LEU A 18 -11.84 15.74 8.21
CA LEU A 18 -10.57 15.04 8.10
C LEU A 18 -10.40 14.43 6.71
N ASN A 19 -11.43 13.79 6.15
CA ASN A 19 -11.38 13.24 4.80
C ASN A 19 -11.10 14.34 3.74
N MET A 20 -11.57 15.57 3.98
CA MET A 20 -11.24 16.71 3.12
C MET A 20 -9.75 17.10 3.16
N VAL A 21 -9.03 16.84 4.26
CA VAL A 21 -7.57 17.07 4.34
C VAL A 21 -6.82 16.19 3.33
N PHE A 22 -7.34 14.99 3.05
CA PHE A 22 -6.79 14.07 2.06
C PHE A 22 -7.24 14.37 0.62
N SER A 23 -8.17 15.30 0.38
CA SER A 23 -8.55 15.68 -1.00
C SER A 23 -7.36 16.25 -1.78
N THR A 24 -7.29 16.01 -3.09
CA THR A 24 -6.15 16.44 -3.92
C THR A 24 -5.86 17.94 -3.77
N GLY A 25 -6.91 18.76 -3.80
CA GLY A 25 -6.77 20.21 -3.69
C GLY A 25 -6.24 20.69 -2.33
N HIS A 26 -6.40 19.90 -1.27
CA HIS A 26 -5.81 20.20 0.05
C HIS A 26 -4.41 19.60 0.17
N TRP A 27 -4.23 18.35 -0.28
CA TRP A 27 -2.98 17.61 -0.17
C TRP A 27 -1.83 18.23 -0.98
N GLU A 28 -2.14 18.77 -2.15
CA GLU A 28 -1.18 19.40 -3.07
C GLU A 28 -0.94 20.88 -2.77
N ARG A 29 -1.52 21.41 -1.69
CA ARG A 29 -1.26 22.80 -1.31
C ARG A 29 0.24 23.02 -1.08
N PRO A 30 0.81 24.13 -1.58
CA PRO A 30 2.24 24.41 -1.41
C PRO A 30 2.71 24.52 0.05
N ASP A 31 1.79 24.80 0.97
CA ASP A 31 2.08 24.95 2.40
C ASP A 31 1.79 23.69 3.23
N MET A 32 1.22 22.63 2.63
CA MET A 32 1.03 21.35 3.31
C MET A 32 2.31 20.50 3.21
N GLY A 33 3.13 20.59 4.25
CA GLY A 33 4.40 19.86 4.34
C GLY A 33 4.28 18.42 4.84
N PHE A 34 5.41 17.72 4.85
CA PHE A 34 5.55 16.34 5.35
C PHE A 34 4.92 16.12 6.74
N GLU A 35 5.26 16.96 7.73
CA GLU A 35 4.74 16.84 9.10
C GLU A 35 3.22 16.99 9.16
N GLU A 36 2.66 17.88 8.33
CA GLU A 36 1.22 18.09 8.30
C GLU A 36 0.48 16.89 7.69
N ARG A 37 1.04 16.29 6.63
CA ARG A 37 0.53 15.04 6.05
C ARG A 37 0.64 13.87 7.03
N LEU A 38 1.75 13.78 7.77
CA LEU A 38 1.94 12.76 8.78
C LEU A 38 0.95 12.92 9.96
N GLU A 39 0.70 14.15 10.42
CA GLU A 39 -0.32 14.44 11.43
C GLU A 39 -1.74 14.07 10.95
N ALA A 40 -2.05 14.24 9.65
CA ALA A 40 -3.34 13.81 9.08
C ALA A 40 -3.48 12.28 9.12
N CYS A 41 -2.41 11.55 8.79
CA CYS A 41 -2.36 10.10 8.88
C CYS A 41 -2.48 9.61 10.34
N GLN A 42 -1.81 10.28 11.26
CA GLN A 42 -1.91 9.97 12.70
C GLN A 42 -3.33 10.20 13.23
N GLU A 43 -4.00 11.26 12.80
CA GLU A 43 -5.40 11.52 13.17
C GLU A 43 -6.34 10.44 12.62
N LEU A 44 -6.13 10.01 11.37
CA LEU A 44 -6.88 8.91 10.76
C LEU A 44 -6.73 7.62 11.58
N GLU A 45 -5.50 7.23 11.90
CA GLU A 45 -5.21 6.05 12.75
C GLU A 45 -5.89 6.13 14.12
N MET A 46 -5.85 7.30 14.77
CA MET A 46 -6.52 7.46 16.08
C MET A 46 -8.03 7.24 16.00
N ARG A 47 -8.68 7.67 14.91
CA ARG A 47 -10.13 7.49 14.72
C ARG A 47 -10.50 6.07 14.32
N LEU A 48 -9.67 5.42 13.53
CA LEU A 48 -9.81 3.99 13.24
C LEU A 48 -9.72 3.19 14.54
N ALA A 49 -8.70 3.46 15.35
CA ALA A 49 -8.51 2.81 16.65
C ALA A 49 -9.66 3.07 17.63
N ASP A 50 -10.16 4.31 17.73
CA ASP A 50 -11.33 4.62 18.56
C ASP A 50 -12.59 3.86 18.09
N ARG A 51 -12.84 3.82 16.77
CA ARG A 51 -13.98 3.10 16.19
C ARG A 51 -13.93 1.60 16.46
N ASP A 52 -12.74 1.03 16.32
CA ASP A 52 -12.52 -0.42 16.41
C ASP A 52 -12.16 -0.87 17.84
N GLY A 53 -12.09 0.07 18.80
CA GLY A 53 -11.85 -0.18 20.21
C GLY A 53 -10.43 -0.65 20.53
N THR A 54 -9.45 -0.28 19.70
CA THR A 54 -8.04 -0.67 19.83
C THR A 54 -7.17 0.48 20.35
N ILE A 55 -5.92 0.18 20.69
CA ILE A 55 -4.94 1.21 21.07
C ILE A 55 -4.42 1.87 19.78
N PRO A 56 -4.40 3.20 19.65
CA PRO A 56 -3.88 3.85 18.45
C PRO A 56 -2.39 3.57 18.27
N ARG A 57 -1.97 3.32 17.03
CA ARG A 57 -0.55 3.15 16.69
C ARG A 57 0.07 4.50 16.39
N THR A 58 1.38 4.58 16.61
CA THR A 58 2.16 5.75 16.19
C THR A 58 2.38 5.65 14.68
N VAL A 59 1.96 6.66 13.95
CA VAL A 59 2.24 6.78 12.52
C VAL A 59 3.55 7.52 12.31
N ILE A 60 4.48 6.91 11.58
CA ILE A 60 5.78 7.51 11.26
C ILE A 60 6.02 7.49 9.75
N GLY A 61 6.79 8.46 9.25
CA GLY A 61 7.38 8.35 7.92
C GLY A 61 8.77 7.73 8.01
N GLU A 62 9.04 6.73 7.18
CA GLU A 62 10.32 6.04 7.11
C GLU A 62 10.91 6.13 5.69
N ASP A 63 12.25 6.22 5.61
CA ASP A 63 12.96 6.11 4.33
C ASP A 63 12.90 4.65 3.86
N MET A 64 11.85 4.33 3.12
CA MET A 64 11.65 3.00 2.56
C MET A 64 12.17 2.97 1.12
N PRO A 65 13.18 2.12 0.83
CA PRO A 65 13.56 1.86 -0.56
C PRO A 65 12.43 1.12 -1.29
N ASN A 66 12.42 1.21 -2.61
CA ASN A 66 11.50 0.48 -3.50
C ASN A 66 10.05 0.97 -3.42
N ARG A 67 9.14 0.30 -4.14
CA ARG A 67 7.70 0.63 -4.25
C ARG A 67 6.87 0.19 -3.04
N ALA A 68 7.46 0.24 -1.83
CA ALA A 68 6.76 -0.08 -0.59
C ALA A 68 5.90 1.11 -0.13
N TYR A 69 4.62 0.89 0.12
CA TYR A 69 3.70 1.95 0.60
C TYR A 69 3.81 2.19 2.11
N GLY A 70 3.87 1.11 2.88
CA GLY A 70 3.96 1.13 4.33
C GLY A 70 4.00 -0.29 4.91
N TYR A 71 4.08 -0.37 6.24
CA TYR A 71 3.95 -1.62 6.98
C TYR A 71 3.53 -1.35 8.44
N GLN A 72 2.92 -2.35 9.05
CA GLN A 72 2.65 -2.40 10.48
C GLN A 72 3.72 -3.22 11.23
N GLN A 73 4.25 -2.69 12.32
CA GLN A 73 5.06 -3.48 13.25
C GLN A 73 4.94 -2.98 14.69
N GLY A 74 4.47 -3.87 15.58
CA GLY A 74 4.29 -3.56 16.99
C GLY A 74 3.35 -2.36 17.20
N GLY A 75 3.84 -1.33 17.88
CA GLY A 75 3.07 -0.11 18.16
C GLY A 75 3.10 0.94 17.04
N ILE A 76 3.59 0.60 15.85
CA ILE A 76 3.89 1.54 14.77
C ILE A 76 3.19 1.14 13.46
N ILE A 77 2.70 2.15 12.75
CA ILE A 77 2.40 2.10 11.31
C ILE A 77 3.44 2.99 10.63
N ALA A 78 4.31 2.39 9.82
CA ALA A 78 5.31 3.12 9.06
C ALA A 78 4.79 3.36 7.63
N LEU A 79 4.90 4.60 7.17
CA LEU A 79 4.53 5.02 5.82
C LEU A 79 5.77 5.43 5.04
N ASN A 80 5.77 5.24 3.72
CA ASN A 80 6.87 5.67 2.88
C ASN A 80 7.02 7.21 2.90
N ALA A 81 8.15 7.69 3.42
CA ALA A 81 8.39 9.12 3.58
C ALA A 81 8.44 9.88 2.25
N HIS A 82 8.92 9.26 1.17
CA HIS A 82 8.99 9.88 -0.16
C HIS A 82 7.59 10.06 -0.76
N MET A 83 6.67 9.13 -0.47
CA MET A 83 5.26 9.31 -0.87
C MET A 83 4.61 10.46 -0.10
N LEU A 84 4.84 10.53 1.21
CA LEU A 84 4.34 11.62 2.05
C LEU A 84 4.93 12.97 1.63
N GLN A 85 6.17 13.02 1.16
CA GLN A 85 6.84 14.28 0.83
C GLN A 85 6.59 14.72 -0.62
N ASP A 86 6.84 13.82 -1.57
CA ASP A 86 6.96 14.13 -2.99
C ASP A 86 5.92 13.40 -3.87
N GLY A 87 5.11 12.52 -3.27
CA GLY A 87 4.13 11.72 -4.02
C GLY A 87 4.79 10.71 -4.96
N ALA A 88 6.01 10.26 -4.65
CA ALA A 88 6.79 9.36 -5.48
C ALA A 88 7.51 8.31 -4.63
N PHE A 89 7.84 7.17 -5.24
CA PHE A 89 8.81 6.23 -4.68
C PHE A 89 10.22 6.65 -5.04
N LYS A 90 11.16 6.35 -4.15
CA LYS A 90 12.58 6.46 -4.43
C LYS A 90 13.11 5.10 -4.89
N PRO A 91 13.78 5.02 -6.06
CA PRO A 91 14.34 3.76 -6.52
C PRO A 91 15.45 3.25 -5.59
N ALA A 92 15.62 1.92 -5.53
CA ALA A 92 16.76 1.33 -4.83
C ALA A 92 18.08 1.84 -5.40
N TYR A 93 19.04 2.05 -4.49
CA TYR A 93 20.43 2.30 -4.87
C TYR A 93 21.06 1.00 -5.32
N ASP A 94 21.71 0.99 -6.48
CA ASP A 94 22.64 -0.10 -6.80
C ASP A 94 23.86 -0.05 -5.87
N GLU A 95 24.51 -1.20 -5.66
CA GLU A 95 25.71 -1.31 -4.80
C GLU A 95 26.87 -0.41 -5.26
N GLN A 96 26.78 0.18 -6.46
CA GLN A 96 27.78 1.07 -7.04
C GLN A 96 27.49 2.57 -6.81
N ARG A 97 26.35 2.95 -6.19
CA ARG A 97 25.93 4.35 -6.00
C ARG A 97 26.01 5.18 -7.29
N MET A 98 25.82 4.56 -8.46
CA MET A 98 26.01 5.23 -9.75
C MET A 98 24.68 5.28 -10.50
N ALA A 99 24.21 6.52 -10.69
CA ALA A 99 22.91 6.96 -11.18
C ALA A 99 21.78 6.93 -10.13
N GLN A 100 21.37 8.13 -9.70
CA GLN A 100 20.03 8.33 -9.14
C GLN A 100 19.05 7.94 -10.25
N ALA A 101 18.41 6.78 -10.15
CA ALA A 101 17.24 6.54 -10.97
C ALA A 101 16.17 7.58 -10.61
N ASP A 102 15.40 8.03 -11.60
CA ASP A 102 14.37 9.04 -11.39
C ASP A 102 13.33 8.55 -10.38
N PRO A 103 12.81 9.41 -9.49
CA PRO A 103 11.69 9.08 -8.63
C PRO A 103 10.53 8.50 -9.46
N ILE A 104 9.90 7.46 -8.95
CA ILE A 104 8.78 6.79 -9.62
C ILE A 104 7.49 7.44 -9.12
N PRO A 105 6.78 8.24 -9.94
CA PRO A 105 5.57 8.91 -9.47
C PRO A 105 4.51 7.92 -9.02
N VAL A 106 3.85 8.20 -7.91
CA VAL A 106 2.69 7.44 -7.44
C VAL A 106 1.43 8.13 -7.96
N LEU A 107 0.56 7.35 -8.57
CA LEU A 107 -0.78 7.81 -8.94
C LEU A 107 -1.64 7.94 -7.69
N ALA A 108 -2.35 9.07 -7.55
CA ALA A 108 -3.20 9.37 -6.39
C ALA A 108 -2.52 9.19 -5.02
N PRO A 109 -1.34 9.78 -4.77
CA PRO A 109 -0.53 9.49 -3.57
C PRO A 109 -1.27 9.78 -2.27
N ASN A 110 -2.11 10.82 -2.24
CA ASN A 110 -2.97 11.18 -1.12
C ASN A 110 -3.94 10.04 -0.74
N TRP A 111 -4.60 9.44 -1.73
CA TRP A 111 -5.56 8.37 -1.49
C TRP A 111 -4.88 7.02 -1.27
N MET A 112 -3.74 6.77 -1.91
CA MET A 112 -2.92 5.58 -1.62
C MET A 112 -2.37 5.60 -0.20
N ILE A 113 -2.00 6.77 0.34
CA ILE A 113 -1.60 6.92 1.74
C ILE A 113 -2.78 6.68 2.69
N TYR A 114 -3.95 7.24 2.40
CA TYR A 114 -5.17 6.97 3.17
C TYR A 114 -5.48 5.47 3.22
N ASP A 115 -5.41 4.81 2.07
CA ASP A 115 -5.62 3.38 1.92
C ASP A 115 -4.62 2.58 2.77
N THR A 116 -3.34 2.93 2.67
CA THR A 116 -2.26 2.29 3.42
C THR A 116 -2.50 2.40 4.92
N VAL A 117 -2.90 3.56 5.45
CA VAL A 117 -3.23 3.69 6.89
C VAL A 117 -4.39 2.77 7.26
N CYS A 118 -5.45 2.70 6.46
CA CYS A 118 -6.58 1.80 6.72
C CYS A 118 -6.17 0.31 6.65
N HIS A 119 -5.31 -0.05 5.70
CA HIS A 119 -4.78 -1.38 5.51
C HIS A 119 -3.92 -1.82 6.70
N GLU A 120 -2.92 -1.02 7.06
CA GLU A 120 -2.02 -1.31 8.19
C GLU A 120 -2.75 -1.26 9.53
N HIS A 121 -3.77 -0.41 9.68
CA HIS A 121 -4.65 -0.45 10.84
C HIS A 121 -5.37 -1.80 10.96
N GLN A 122 -5.84 -2.38 9.86
CA GLN A 122 -6.48 -3.69 9.91
C GLN A 122 -5.52 -4.78 10.36
N HIS A 123 -4.23 -4.71 9.99
CA HIS A 123 -3.19 -5.57 10.54
C HIS A 123 -2.99 -5.37 12.05
N CYS A 124 -3.10 -4.13 12.53
CA CYS A 124 -3.10 -3.82 13.97
C CYS A 124 -4.25 -4.51 14.71
N VAL A 125 -5.47 -4.42 14.18
CA VAL A 125 -6.66 -5.08 14.75
C VAL A 125 -6.47 -6.59 14.80
N GLN A 126 -6.03 -7.20 13.69
CA GLN A 126 -5.74 -8.63 13.64
C GLN A 126 -4.70 -9.06 14.66
N HIS A 127 -3.68 -8.23 14.91
CA HIS A 127 -2.67 -8.47 15.94
C HIS A 127 -3.28 -8.43 17.35
N ASP A 128 -4.09 -7.42 17.68
CA ASP A 128 -4.73 -7.28 18.99
C ASP A 128 -5.72 -8.41 19.30
N GLU A 129 -6.38 -8.93 18.26
CA GLU A 129 -7.29 -10.07 18.37
C GLU A 129 -6.57 -11.43 18.41
N GLY A 130 -5.22 -11.44 18.33
CA GLY A 130 -4.43 -12.67 18.29
C GLY A 130 -4.58 -13.47 16.99
N ARG A 131 -5.04 -12.83 15.91
CA ARG A 131 -5.25 -13.41 14.58
C ARG A 131 -4.08 -13.16 13.61
N SER A 132 -3.04 -12.44 14.03
CA SER A 132 -1.82 -12.28 13.25
C SER A 132 -1.24 -13.64 12.86
N GLN A 133 -0.80 -13.76 11.61
CA GLN A 133 -0.29 -15.01 11.06
C GLN A 133 1.15 -15.31 11.48
N GLY A 134 1.90 -14.31 11.98
CA GLY A 134 3.26 -14.50 12.48
C GLY A 134 4.16 -15.21 11.46
N SER A 135 4.77 -16.33 11.85
CA SER A 135 5.63 -17.13 10.96
C SER A 135 4.87 -17.89 9.86
N ALA A 136 3.54 -17.93 9.92
CA ALA A 136 2.68 -18.53 8.90
C ALA A 136 2.25 -17.53 7.81
N TYR A 137 2.71 -16.28 7.92
CA TYR A 137 2.50 -15.26 6.90
C TYR A 137 3.31 -15.61 5.64
N ILE A 138 2.65 -15.68 4.49
CA ILE A 138 3.31 -15.86 3.19
C ILE A 138 3.87 -14.51 2.78
N GLU A 139 5.20 -14.41 2.71
CA GLU A 139 5.88 -13.18 2.27
C GLU A 139 5.58 -12.94 0.79
N PRO A 140 5.40 -11.68 0.35
CA PRO A 140 5.12 -11.38 -1.05
C PRO A 140 6.20 -11.98 -1.97
N SER A 141 7.47 -11.91 -1.59
CA SER A 141 8.61 -12.41 -2.40
C SER A 141 8.64 -13.93 -2.55
N SER A 142 7.92 -14.67 -1.70
CA SER A 142 7.86 -16.12 -1.79
C SER A 142 6.84 -16.56 -2.83
N GLU A 143 5.64 -15.98 -2.80
CA GLU A 143 4.59 -16.24 -3.79
C GLU A 143 3.52 -15.14 -3.74
N TYR A 144 3.58 -14.20 -4.69
CA TYR A 144 2.74 -13.00 -4.66
C TYR A 144 1.23 -13.31 -4.75
N SER A 145 0.84 -14.30 -5.58
CA SER A 145 -0.56 -14.65 -5.77
C SER A 145 -1.18 -15.21 -4.48
N LEU A 146 -0.44 -16.05 -3.75
CA LEU A 146 -0.84 -16.59 -2.46
C LEU A 146 -0.80 -15.54 -1.35
N TYR A 147 0.24 -14.71 -1.30
CA TYR A 147 0.35 -13.57 -0.39
C TYR A 147 -0.92 -12.71 -0.45
N ARG A 148 -1.38 -12.33 -1.65
CA ARG A 148 -2.52 -11.43 -1.82
C ARG A 148 -3.87 -12.03 -1.40
N ILE A 149 -4.01 -13.35 -1.48
CA ILE A 149 -5.29 -14.04 -1.15
C ILE A 149 -5.31 -14.62 0.27
N GLN A 150 -4.20 -14.53 1.01
CA GLN A 150 -4.13 -15.04 2.38
C GLN A 150 -5.09 -14.28 3.30
N PRO A 151 -5.60 -14.91 4.38
CA PRO A 151 -6.67 -14.34 5.19
C PRO A 151 -6.44 -12.91 5.69
N CYS A 152 -5.25 -12.60 6.23
CA CYS A 152 -4.98 -11.29 6.81
C CYS A 152 -4.89 -10.17 5.76
N GLU A 153 -4.17 -10.42 4.66
CA GLU A 153 -4.01 -9.47 3.54
C GLU A 153 -5.33 -9.21 2.83
N ARG A 154 -6.15 -10.25 2.65
CA ARG A 154 -7.49 -10.11 2.06
C ARG A 154 -8.35 -9.16 2.87
N GLU A 155 -8.41 -9.36 4.19
CA GLU A 155 -9.18 -8.49 5.09
C GLU A 155 -8.62 -7.06 5.14
N ALA A 156 -7.29 -6.90 5.16
CA ALA A 156 -6.61 -5.61 5.18
C ALA A 156 -6.80 -4.83 3.87
N PHE A 157 -6.69 -5.50 2.72
CA PHE A 157 -6.97 -4.90 1.41
C PHE A 157 -8.41 -4.40 1.31
N GLU A 158 -9.38 -5.21 1.75
CA GLU A 158 -10.76 -4.76 1.78
C GLU A 158 -10.99 -3.60 2.76
N ALA A 159 -10.26 -3.55 3.87
CA ALA A 159 -10.33 -2.44 4.83
C ALA A 159 -9.81 -1.13 4.21
N GLY A 160 -8.66 -1.20 3.52
CA GLY A 160 -8.12 -0.10 2.71
C GLY A 160 -9.13 0.40 1.67
N GLU A 161 -9.60 -0.49 0.80
CA GLU A 161 -10.54 -0.15 -0.28
C GLU A 161 -11.83 0.46 0.26
N ARG A 162 -12.44 -0.16 1.28
CA ARG A 162 -13.68 0.34 1.89
C ARG A 162 -13.47 1.69 2.57
N GLY A 163 -12.36 1.86 3.28
CA GLY A 163 -12.01 3.10 3.97
C GLY A 163 -11.89 4.25 2.99
N THR A 164 -11.04 4.09 1.98
CA THR A 164 -10.76 5.11 0.97
C THR A 164 -11.99 5.41 0.11
N SER A 165 -12.74 4.39 -0.31
CA SER A 165 -13.97 4.59 -1.10
C SER A 165 -15.03 5.38 -0.34
N ARG A 166 -15.16 5.17 0.98
CA ARG A 166 -16.05 5.95 1.84
C ARG A 166 -15.56 7.40 1.97
N ALA A 167 -14.27 7.61 2.19
CA ALA A 167 -13.68 8.95 2.30
C ALA A 167 -13.87 9.75 1.00
N LEU A 168 -13.61 9.15 -0.16
CA LEU A 168 -13.88 9.73 -1.48
C LEU A 168 -15.36 10.09 -1.66
N ALA A 169 -16.28 9.23 -1.21
CA ALA A 169 -17.71 9.51 -1.25
C ALA A 169 -18.10 10.68 -0.34
N ASP A 170 -17.49 10.80 0.84
CA ASP A 170 -17.67 11.94 1.76
C ASP A 170 -17.17 13.24 1.14
N VAL A 171 -15.96 13.25 0.55
CA VAL A 171 -15.43 14.42 -0.16
C VAL A 171 -16.38 14.86 -1.26
N ARG A 172 -16.91 13.91 -2.05
CA ARG A 172 -17.89 14.22 -3.09
C ARG A 172 -19.19 14.78 -2.52
N LYS A 173 -19.66 14.26 -1.39
CA LYS A 173 -20.88 14.72 -0.73
C LYS A 173 -20.72 16.14 -0.18
N VAL A 174 -19.57 16.47 0.40
CA VAL A 174 -19.27 17.78 0.99
C VAL A 174 -19.04 18.84 -0.09
N THR A 175 -18.25 18.52 -1.12
CA THR A 175 -17.86 19.50 -2.15
C THR A 175 -18.83 19.59 -3.32
N GLY A 176 -19.66 18.56 -3.52
CA GLY A 176 -20.51 18.41 -4.70
C GLY A 176 -19.75 18.01 -5.98
N VAL A 177 -18.42 17.83 -5.91
CA VAL A 177 -17.57 17.47 -7.05
C VAL A 177 -16.75 16.23 -6.76
N LYS A 178 -16.35 15.54 -7.82
CA LYS A 178 -15.46 14.38 -7.72
C LYS A 178 -14.03 14.86 -7.47
N ASP A 179 -13.32 14.20 -6.57
CA ASP A 179 -11.91 14.48 -6.34
C ASP A 179 -11.07 14.14 -7.59
N PRO A 180 -10.11 14.99 -8.00
CA PRO A 180 -9.31 14.76 -9.21
C PRO A 180 -8.59 13.41 -9.24
N ASN A 181 -8.04 12.97 -8.10
CA ASN A 181 -7.27 11.72 -8.01
C ASN A 181 -8.14 10.48 -7.78
N GLN A 182 -9.48 10.63 -7.79
CA GLN A 182 -10.39 9.52 -7.52
C GLN A 182 -10.23 8.36 -8.54
N GLU A 183 -10.14 8.68 -9.83
CA GLU A 183 -10.02 7.61 -10.85
C GLU A 183 -8.65 6.96 -10.86
N ASP A 184 -7.61 7.75 -10.62
CA ASP A 184 -6.24 7.24 -10.51
C ASP A 184 -6.13 6.28 -9.34
N TYR A 185 -6.74 6.59 -8.19
CA TYR A 185 -6.85 5.66 -7.06
C TYR A 185 -7.54 4.35 -7.46
N TYR A 186 -8.72 4.41 -8.08
CA TYR A 186 -9.44 3.19 -8.49
C TYR A 186 -8.68 2.39 -9.56
N ALA A 187 -7.96 3.06 -10.47
CA ALA A 187 -7.13 2.40 -11.47
C ALA A 187 -5.97 1.63 -10.81
N VAL A 188 -5.25 2.26 -9.88
CA VAL A 188 -4.18 1.61 -9.11
C VAL A 188 -4.73 0.43 -8.31
N ASN A 189 -5.82 0.65 -7.55
CA ASN A 189 -6.42 -0.39 -6.74
C ASN A 189 -6.94 -1.57 -7.57
N SER A 190 -7.39 -1.30 -8.81
CA SER A 190 -7.85 -2.33 -9.75
C SER A 190 -6.72 -3.12 -10.43
N THR A 191 -5.48 -2.66 -10.39
CA THR A 191 -4.36 -3.33 -11.10
C THR A 191 -3.93 -4.61 -10.38
N TYR A 192 -4.15 -4.70 -9.07
CA TYR A 192 -3.70 -5.82 -8.24
C TYR A 192 -4.83 -6.34 -7.36
N THR A 193 -5.98 -6.64 -7.97
CA THR A 193 -7.16 -7.05 -7.21
C THR A 193 -6.99 -8.43 -6.58
N TYR A 194 -7.67 -8.63 -5.45
CA TYR A 194 -7.88 -9.95 -4.86
C TYR A 194 -8.38 -10.99 -5.88
N LYS A 195 -9.28 -10.59 -6.80
CA LYS A 195 -9.85 -11.49 -7.81
C LYS A 195 -8.82 -11.93 -8.84
N ASP A 196 -7.95 -11.03 -9.27
CA ASP A 196 -6.89 -11.37 -10.22
C ASP A 196 -5.84 -12.26 -9.58
N ALA A 197 -5.44 -11.98 -8.33
CA ALA A 197 -4.53 -12.84 -7.59
C ALA A 197 -5.14 -14.24 -7.37
N LEU A 198 -6.43 -14.32 -7.00
CA LEU A 198 -7.12 -15.60 -6.84
C LEU A 198 -7.16 -16.38 -8.16
N ARG A 199 -7.51 -15.72 -9.27
CA ARG A 199 -7.52 -16.35 -10.59
C ARG A 199 -6.13 -16.86 -10.98
N GLN A 200 -5.09 -16.04 -10.79
CA GLN A 200 -3.70 -16.43 -11.06
C GLN A 200 -3.28 -17.64 -10.21
N ALA A 201 -3.61 -17.65 -8.92
CA ALA A 201 -3.35 -18.79 -8.04
C ALA A 201 -4.11 -20.04 -8.51
N GLN A 202 -5.39 -19.93 -8.86
CA GLN A 202 -6.20 -21.05 -9.36
C GLN A 202 -5.59 -21.64 -10.65
N GLU A 203 -5.13 -20.78 -11.56
CA GLU A 203 -4.47 -21.20 -12.82
C GLU A 203 -3.10 -21.84 -12.56
N HIS A 204 -2.27 -21.22 -11.71
CA HIS A 204 -0.92 -21.69 -11.40
C HIS A 204 -0.94 -23.05 -10.69
N TYR A 205 -1.77 -23.19 -9.64
CA TYR A 205 -1.87 -24.42 -8.85
C TYR A 205 -2.84 -25.45 -9.42
N GLN A 206 -3.56 -25.10 -10.48
CA GLN A 206 -4.61 -25.93 -11.10
C GLN A 206 -5.65 -26.41 -10.07
N ASP A 207 -5.96 -25.55 -9.10
CA ASP A 207 -6.85 -25.85 -7.98
C ASP A 207 -7.92 -24.75 -7.85
N PRO A 208 -9.19 -25.04 -8.23
CA PRO A 208 -10.26 -24.06 -8.11
C PRO A 208 -10.56 -23.68 -6.65
N ASP A 209 -10.20 -24.54 -5.70
CA ASP A 209 -10.42 -24.37 -4.26
C ASP A 209 -9.15 -23.88 -3.53
N ILE A 210 -8.15 -23.35 -4.28
CA ILE A 210 -6.88 -22.86 -3.71
C ILE A 210 -7.07 -21.86 -2.56
N GLN A 211 -8.14 -21.06 -2.59
CA GLN A 211 -8.46 -20.15 -1.48
C GLN A 211 -8.68 -20.91 -0.16
N GLN A 212 -9.43 -22.02 -0.21
CA GLN A 212 -9.66 -22.84 0.97
C GLN A 212 -8.37 -23.52 1.42
N ALA A 213 -7.52 -23.94 0.49
CA ALA A 213 -6.20 -24.48 0.81
C ALA A 213 -5.33 -23.44 1.56
N VAL A 214 -5.26 -22.19 1.08
CA VAL A 214 -4.52 -21.12 1.75
C VAL A 214 -5.08 -20.83 3.14
N ASP A 215 -6.40 -20.63 3.24
CA ASP A 215 -7.05 -20.35 4.52
C ASP A 215 -6.79 -21.48 5.52
N THR A 216 -6.81 -22.74 5.07
CA THR A 216 -6.62 -23.89 5.93
C THR A 216 -5.17 -24.05 6.39
N VAL A 217 -4.23 -24.07 5.44
CA VAL A 217 -2.81 -24.30 5.74
C VAL A 217 -2.23 -23.17 6.58
N VAL A 218 -2.53 -21.92 6.25
CA VAL A 218 -2.01 -20.76 7.00
C VAL A 218 -2.55 -20.76 8.44
N ASN A 219 -3.83 -21.08 8.64
CA ASN A 219 -4.39 -21.20 9.99
C ASN A 219 -3.77 -22.38 10.76
N ASP A 220 -3.58 -23.53 10.13
CA ASP A 220 -2.93 -24.69 10.77
C ASP A 220 -1.49 -24.35 11.21
N TYR A 221 -0.70 -23.68 10.35
CA TYR A 221 0.66 -23.24 10.69
C TYR A 221 0.66 -22.21 11.82
N ARG A 222 -0.26 -21.22 11.78
CA ARG A 222 -0.40 -20.22 12.86
C ARG A 222 -0.71 -20.89 14.20
N ASP A 223 -1.61 -21.87 14.19
CA ASP A 223 -2.11 -22.53 15.39
C ASP A 223 -1.21 -23.70 15.85
N GLY A 224 -0.11 -23.97 15.14
CA GLY A 224 0.82 -25.06 15.43
C GLY A 224 0.22 -26.45 15.20
N VAL A 225 -0.80 -26.55 14.36
CA VAL A 225 -1.48 -27.81 14.01
C VAL A 225 -0.61 -28.58 13.01
N SER A 226 -0.12 -29.74 13.44
CA SER A 226 0.59 -30.67 12.56
C SER A 226 -0.38 -31.70 12.00
N ARG A 227 -0.56 -31.70 10.67
CA ARG A 227 -1.39 -32.67 9.95
C ARG A 227 -0.86 -32.98 8.56
N SER A 228 -1.37 -34.04 7.95
CA SER A 228 -1.09 -34.37 6.56
C SER A 228 -2.14 -33.76 5.63
N TYR A 229 -1.68 -32.97 4.66
CA TYR A 229 -2.52 -32.33 3.66
C TYR A 229 -2.86 -33.29 2.51
N GLN A 230 -4.16 -33.39 2.20
CA GLN A 230 -4.69 -34.40 1.28
C GLN A 230 -4.83 -33.86 -0.15
N THR A 231 -5.15 -32.57 -0.29
CA THR A 231 -5.30 -31.93 -1.60
C THR A 231 -3.95 -31.50 -2.18
N SER A 232 -3.89 -31.31 -3.50
CA SER A 232 -2.70 -30.76 -4.16
C SER A 232 -2.45 -29.32 -3.76
N GLY A 233 -3.49 -28.48 -3.68
CA GLY A 233 -3.37 -27.08 -3.26
C GLY A 233 -2.83 -26.94 -1.84
N GLU A 234 -3.37 -27.68 -0.87
CA GLU A 234 -2.87 -27.60 0.51
C GLU A 234 -1.40 -28.01 0.62
N ARG A 235 -0.99 -29.08 -0.09
CA ARG A 235 0.42 -29.50 -0.12
C ARG A 235 1.33 -28.44 -0.76
N ALA A 236 0.86 -27.79 -1.82
CA ALA A 236 1.62 -26.74 -2.50
C ALA A 236 1.79 -25.50 -1.62
N VAL A 237 0.72 -25.04 -0.95
CA VAL A 237 0.80 -23.93 0.01
C VAL A 237 1.72 -24.28 1.19
N ALA A 238 1.61 -25.50 1.74
CA ALA A 238 2.49 -25.95 2.81
C ALA A 238 3.96 -25.96 2.38
N GLN A 239 4.25 -26.37 1.14
CA GLN A 239 5.59 -26.34 0.58
C GLN A 239 6.15 -24.91 0.45
N VAL A 240 5.33 -23.93 0.10
CA VAL A 240 5.74 -22.50 0.08
C VAL A 240 6.17 -22.06 1.48
N LEU A 241 5.34 -22.32 2.51
CA LEU A 241 5.66 -21.96 3.89
C LEU A 241 6.89 -22.70 4.43
N ASP A 242 7.02 -24.00 4.15
CA ASP A 242 8.19 -24.79 4.53
C ASP A 242 9.49 -24.24 3.90
N SER A 243 9.43 -23.87 2.62
CA SER A 243 10.58 -23.28 1.91
C SER A 243 10.96 -21.93 2.50
N GLN A 244 9.98 -21.07 2.77
CA GLN A 244 10.20 -19.76 3.39
C GLN A 244 10.83 -19.89 4.78
N MET A 245 10.31 -20.80 5.62
CA MET A 245 10.85 -21.04 6.95
C MET A 245 12.27 -21.63 6.91
N ALA A 246 12.58 -22.48 5.92
CA ALA A 246 13.92 -23.01 5.73
C ALA A 246 14.91 -21.89 5.39
N GLN A 247 14.56 -21.02 4.42
CA GLN A 247 15.37 -19.86 4.04
C GLN A 247 15.60 -18.90 5.21
N GLY A 248 14.57 -18.61 6.01
CA GLY A 248 14.70 -17.77 7.21
C GLY A 248 15.64 -18.34 8.28
N ARG A 249 15.73 -19.67 8.42
CA ARG A 249 16.66 -20.34 9.34
C ARG A 249 18.11 -20.31 8.84
N GLU A 250 18.31 -20.43 7.53
CA GLU A 250 19.63 -20.34 6.91
C GLU A 250 20.20 -18.92 7.06
N GLN A 251 19.39 -17.89 6.79
CA GLN A 251 19.77 -16.49 6.99
C GLN A 251 19.99 -16.13 8.47
N GLY A 252 19.19 -16.69 9.38
CA GLY A 252 19.35 -16.50 10.84
C GLY A 252 20.63 -17.11 11.44
N ASN A 253 21.29 -18.03 10.75
CA ASN A 253 22.60 -18.57 11.14
C ASN A 253 23.80 -17.76 10.59
N GLU A 254 23.58 -16.85 9.63
CA GLU A 254 24.65 -16.06 8.99
C GLU A 254 24.59 -14.55 9.27
N ALA A 255 23.51 -13.98 9.81
CA ALA A 255 23.37 -12.53 9.96
C ALA A 255 23.19 -12.03 11.41
N GLN A 256 24.13 -11.19 11.87
CA GLN A 256 23.84 -10.14 12.85
C GLN A 256 22.78 -9.20 12.25
N TYR A 257 21.59 -9.25 12.83
CA TYR A 257 20.38 -8.48 12.51
C TYR A 257 20.66 -6.99 12.20
N GLN A 258 20.37 -6.54 10.98
CA GLN A 258 20.11 -5.14 10.67
C GLN A 258 18.61 -4.93 10.48
N PRO A 259 17.96 -4.00 11.22
CA PRO A 259 16.58 -3.64 10.99
C PRO A 259 16.50 -2.88 9.65
N GLY A 260 15.72 -3.41 8.71
CA GLY A 260 15.60 -2.90 7.33
C GLY A 260 15.53 -3.98 6.25
N ALA A 261 15.73 -5.26 6.60
CA ALA A 261 15.81 -6.38 5.66
C ALA A 261 14.58 -7.30 5.67
N ARG A 262 13.35 -6.74 5.68
CA ARG A 262 12.21 -7.47 5.14
C ARG A 262 12.12 -7.13 3.67
N GLN A 263 12.22 -8.13 2.81
CA GLN A 263 12.03 -7.97 1.37
C GLN A 263 10.69 -7.31 1.14
N THR A 264 10.73 -6.07 0.65
CA THR A 264 9.53 -5.32 0.31
C THR A 264 8.95 -5.87 -1.00
N VAL A 265 7.70 -5.50 -1.25
CA VAL A 265 6.81 -5.96 -2.33
C VAL A 265 7.46 -6.02 -3.73
N ASP A 266 8.58 -5.34 -3.99
CA ASP A 266 9.26 -5.38 -5.30
C ASP A 266 10.10 -6.64 -5.57
N ASP A 267 10.55 -7.41 -4.57
CA ASP A 267 11.18 -8.71 -4.85
C ASP A 267 10.15 -9.75 -5.34
N ALA A 268 8.86 -9.39 -5.30
CA ALA A 268 7.70 -10.22 -5.58
C ALA A 268 6.89 -9.82 -6.80
N ILE A 269 7.06 -8.59 -7.32
CA ILE A 269 6.46 -8.21 -8.60
C ILE A 269 7.36 -8.83 -9.66
N PRO A 270 6.94 -9.89 -10.36
CA PRO A 270 7.75 -10.36 -11.46
C PRO A 270 7.69 -9.25 -12.51
N LEU A 271 8.86 -8.73 -12.88
CA LEU A 271 9.05 -8.02 -14.14
C LEU A 271 8.73 -9.01 -15.27
N TRP A 272 7.46 -9.23 -15.57
CA TRP A 272 7.08 -9.82 -16.84
C TRP A 272 7.29 -8.72 -17.90
N GLU A 273 8.45 -8.78 -18.55
CA GLU A 273 8.61 -8.19 -19.87
C GLU A 273 7.53 -8.75 -20.78
N ASP A 274 6.47 -7.98 -20.99
CA ASP A 274 5.66 -8.00 -22.20
C ASP A 274 4.89 -6.68 -22.25
N GLU A 275 5.58 -5.65 -22.74
CA GLU A 275 4.87 -4.54 -23.36
C GLU A 275 4.00 -5.12 -24.48
N PRO A 276 2.66 -4.94 -24.49
CA PRO A 276 1.93 -5.15 -25.71
C PRO A 276 2.43 -4.08 -26.70
N SER A 277 3.16 -4.51 -27.73
CA SER A 277 3.48 -3.69 -28.89
C SER A 277 2.19 -3.31 -29.61
N SER A 278 1.44 -2.35 -29.07
CA SER A 278 0.36 -1.71 -29.80
C SER A 278 0.99 -0.60 -30.62
N GLY A 279 1.34 -0.93 -31.86
CA GLY A 279 1.68 0.06 -32.86
C GLY A 279 0.57 1.11 -32.93
N ARG A 280 0.89 2.32 -32.47
CA ARG A 280 0.20 3.54 -32.89
C ARG A 280 1.25 4.57 -33.23
N ASP A 281 1.34 4.76 -34.53
CA ASP A 281 2.00 5.84 -35.24
C ASP A 281 1.86 7.16 -34.49
N ASN A 282 2.98 7.67 -33.99
CA ASN A 282 3.05 8.95 -33.31
C ASN A 282 3.28 10.03 -34.38
N SER A 283 2.19 10.52 -34.98
CA SER A 283 2.25 11.75 -35.76
C SER A 283 1.14 12.71 -35.34
N SER A 284 1.60 13.91 -35.00
CA SER A 284 0.84 15.15 -34.79
C SER A 284 -0.06 15.23 -33.56
N LEU A 285 0.37 16.01 -32.57
CA LEU A 285 -0.19 17.35 -32.32
C LEU A 285 0.46 17.96 -31.07
N THR A 286 1.47 18.79 -31.33
CA THR A 286 2.02 19.77 -30.40
C THR A 286 0.97 20.84 -30.10
N TRP A 287 0.66 21.08 -28.83
CA TRP A 287 0.01 22.31 -28.38
C TRP A 287 0.90 23.01 -27.36
N GLU A 288 1.66 23.98 -27.85
CA GLU A 288 2.46 24.90 -27.05
C GLU A 288 1.58 25.89 -26.29
N ARG A 289 1.95 26.18 -25.04
CA ARG A 289 1.36 27.26 -24.22
C ARG A 289 1.85 28.63 -24.73
N PRO A 290 0.99 29.67 -24.79
CA PRO A 290 1.44 31.02 -25.15
C PRO A 290 2.17 31.67 -23.96
N ARG A 291 3.31 32.31 -24.23
CA ARG A 291 3.92 33.33 -23.37
C ARG A 291 3.49 34.71 -23.84
N GLU A 292 3.08 35.55 -22.89
CA GLU A 292 2.95 37.00 -23.05
C GLU A 292 4.34 37.61 -23.32
N ASN A 293 4.48 38.47 -24.35
CA ASN A 293 4.45 39.92 -24.20
C ASN A 293 4.93 40.65 -25.48
N ASP A 294 4.48 41.89 -25.55
CA ASP A 294 5.05 43.02 -26.27
C ASP A 294 4.70 43.28 -27.75
N ARG A 295 3.85 44.31 -27.87
CA ARG A 295 4.04 45.55 -28.65
C ARG A 295 3.44 45.65 -30.05
N HIS A 296 2.34 46.41 -30.04
CA HIS A 296 2.15 47.66 -30.78
C HIS A 296 1.86 47.65 -32.28
N GLN A 297 0.77 48.39 -32.56
CA GLN A 297 0.46 49.15 -33.77
C GLN A 297 0.07 48.30 -34.99
N GLY A 298 -1.06 48.51 -35.64
CA GLY A 298 -2.06 49.56 -35.54
C GLY A 298 -2.89 49.53 -36.82
N MET A 299 -4.08 50.15 -36.73
CA MET A 299 -4.89 50.66 -37.84
C MET A 299 -5.44 49.66 -38.86
N GLY A 300 -6.76 49.74 -39.00
CA GLY A 300 -7.28 50.13 -40.31
C GLY A 300 -8.47 49.34 -40.81
N MET A 301 -9.65 49.84 -40.43
CA MET A 301 -10.98 49.66 -41.03
C MET A 301 -11.66 48.30 -40.87
#